data_AF-A0AAW0GIR2-F1
#
_entry.id   AF-A0AAW0GIR2-F1
#
_cell.length_a   1.000
_cell.length_b   1.000
_cell.length_c   1.000
_cell.angle_alpha   90.00
_cell.angle_beta   90.00
_cell.angle_gamma   90.00
#
_symmetry.space_group_name_H-M   'P 1'
#
loop_
_entity.id
_entity.type
_entity.pdbx_description
1 polymer ?
#
loop_
_entity_poly.entity_id
_entity_poly.type
_entity_poly.pdbx_seq_one_letter_code
_entity_poly.pdbx_strand_id
1 'polypeptide(L)'
;MSCGNPAVEGTDAVMQRKPKYDKSRICVKCKENLGKIVVRHAVYCKDCFFPFMSFKFRRSLEPFVNAKPDGPRKTALKPTGDILVGFSGGLGSSVLLDLIHRSYVSPNLVQTNPEGGRDHPRKDRVWKNVNICYVEVSDAFTQMKDNTEDIRHSIERYKGLEFTPLRAQDAFDPSWWAKTDREFDLSHMGVDLTSEDLLLSSISQGSSPKDSLRKYLSSLPTDTARSTALQTITRLLIYHTAHRLGCSHIVLGTCLTSLAVSLISSISQGGGFHVKEEIQEEWAPHSTQEVKSTRSHTNDIRIIRPLRDVGMKECAAWAWWNRVTVVGRESWEWTGSKPGIGKLTKDFIFGLEKDYPSTVSTIVRTCGKLAPKGEVSGQCLLCSRPIQQGVQEWKTRISIRSHNTDDSTPSDSVATALTPYLCYTCHTTLTSRSPRTAQDNPTNVPLPMWATSTHTTSFTSDALGVNKDDDIEVFVGKRTTEEQMHNIVKGFLLDE
;
A
#
# COMPACT_ATOMS: atom_id res chain seq x y z
N MET A 1 -40.61 -4.57 5.72
CA MET A 1 -39.98 -4.29 7.02
C MET A 1 -38.67 -3.56 6.76
N SER A 2 -38.65 -2.26 7.09
CA SER A 2 -37.47 -1.40 6.92
C SER A 2 -36.46 -1.75 8.00
N CYS A 3 -35.21 -2.03 7.62
CA CYS A 3 -34.12 -2.15 8.57
C CYS A 3 -33.80 -0.74 9.09
N GLY A 4 -34.55 -0.30 10.09
CA GLY A 4 -34.27 0.91 10.85
C GLY A 4 -32.91 0.78 11.51
N ASN A 5 -32.08 1.80 11.34
CA ASN A 5 -30.79 1.92 12.00
C ASN A 5 -31.03 2.13 13.51
N PRO A 6 -30.70 1.18 14.40
CA PRO A 6 -31.03 1.27 15.83
C PRO A 6 -30.17 2.31 16.59
N ALA A 7 -29.42 3.15 15.88
CA ALA A 7 -28.47 4.12 16.45
C ALA A 7 -28.99 5.57 16.49
N VAL A 8 -30.25 5.85 16.16
CA VAL A 8 -30.77 7.23 16.07
C VAL A 8 -31.68 7.62 17.24
N GLU A 9 -32.05 6.69 18.11
CA GLU A 9 -32.81 6.99 19.33
C GLU A 9 -31.88 7.05 20.55
N GLY A 10 -31.10 8.12 20.60
CA GLY A 10 -30.24 8.42 21.74
C GLY A 10 -29.38 9.63 21.45
N THR A 11 -29.63 10.72 22.16
CA THR A 11 -28.84 11.96 22.17
C THR A 11 -27.39 11.80 22.66
N ASP A 12 -26.90 10.57 22.85
CA ASP A 12 -25.72 10.24 23.65
C ASP A 12 -24.46 9.80 22.89
N ALA A 13 -24.35 10.06 21.59
CA ALA A 13 -23.08 9.82 20.87
C ALA A 13 -22.63 10.94 19.92
N VAL A 14 -23.16 12.16 20.05
CA VAL A 14 -22.59 13.31 19.34
C VAL A 14 -21.36 13.77 20.09
N MET A 15 -20.19 13.23 19.73
CA MET A 15 -18.90 13.68 20.26
C MET A 15 -18.81 15.21 20.21
N GLN A 16 -18.77 15.88 21.36
CA GLN A 16 -18.77 17.33 21.43
C GLN A 16 -17.59 17.93 20.64
N ARG A 17 -17.87 18.93 19.79
CA ARG A 17 -16.85 19.62 19.00
C ARG A 17 -15.90 20.37 19.93
N LYS A 18 -14.64 19.95 19.96
CA LYS A 18 -13.59 20.63 20.74
C LYS A 18 -13.21 21.96 20.09
N PRO A 19 -12.76 22.96 20.88
CA PRO A 19 -12.21 24.19 20.33
C PRO A 19 -11.04 23.91 19.37
N LYS A 20 -10.89 24.77 18.36
CA LYS A 20 -9.92 24.57 17.26
C LYS A 20 -8.47 24.50 17.76
N TYR A 21 -8.14 25.21 18.84
CA TYR A 21 -6.83 25.21 19.51
C TYR A 21 -7.03 25.33 21.03
N ASP A 22 -6.06 24.88 21.81
CA ASP A 22 -6.26 24.66 23.26
C ASP A 22 -6.27 25.95 24.09
N LYS A 23 -5.26 26.83 23.95
CA LYS A 23 -5.00 27.90 24.95
C LYS A 23 -4.72 29.29 24.39
N SER A 24 -3.85 29.39 23.38
CA SER A 24 -3.32 30.68 22.92
C SER A 24 -3.21 30.74 21.40
N ARG A 25 -3.33 31.95 20.83
CA ARG A 25 -3.04 32.24 19.42
C ARG A 25 -1.55 32.43 19.15
N ILE A 26 -0.72 32.45 20.18
CA ILE A 26 0.74 32.57 20.06
C ILE A 26 1.33 31.19 19.74
N CYS A 27 2.41 31.19 18.95
CA CYS A 27 3.13 29.97 18.58
C CYS A 27 3.62 29.21 19.82
N VAL A 28 3.31 27.92 19.91
CA VAL A 28 3.72 27.05 21.03
C VAL A 28 5.24 26.84 21.08
N LYS A 29 5.94 26.99 19.94
CA LYS A 29 7.37 26.68 19.82
C LYS A 29 8.27 27.86 20.21
N CYS A 30 8.07 29.04 19.61
CA CYS A 30 8.86 30.24 19.96
C CYS A 30 8.23 31.09 21.07
N LYS A 31 6.93 30.92 21.35
CA LYS A 31 6.18 31.71 22.37
C LYS A 31 6.14 33.23 22.13
N GLU A 32 6.54 33.68 20.95
CA GLU A 32 6.60 35.10 20.57
C GLU A 32 5.66 35.41 19.40
N ASN A 33 5.88 34.75 18.26
CA ASN A 33 5.16 35.05 17.02
C ASN A 33 3.71 34.59 17.05
N LEU A 34 2.84 35.36 16.42
CA LEU A 34 1.45 34.98 16.20
C LEU A 34 1.37 33.72 15.31
N GLY A 35 0.52 32.78 15.73
CA GLY A 35 0.24 31.55 15.01
C GLY A 35 -0.39 31.78 13.64
N LYS A 36 -0.01 30.93 12.67
CA LYS A 36 -0.55 30.91 11.31
C LYS A 36 -1.22 29.59 10.95
N ILE A 37 -0.90 28.51 11.66
CA ILE A 37 -1.51 27.20 11.48
C ILE A 37 -1.76 26.53 12.83
N VAL A 38 -2.80 25.71 12.89
CA VAL A 38 -3.07 24.82 14.03
C VAL A 38 -2.87 23.37 13.59
N VAL A 39 -2.01 22.65 14.29
CA VAL A 39 -1.71 21.23 14.07
C VAL A 39 -2.08 20.45 15.32
N ARG A 40 -3.11 19.61 15.24
CA ARG A 40 -3.62 18.80 16.38
C ARG A 40 -3.74 19.64 17.67
N HIS A 41 -4.44 20.77 17.58
CA HIS A 41 -4.69 21.75 18.64
C HIS A 41 -3.51 22.67 19.05
N ALA A 42 -2.28 22.36 18.61
CA ALA A 42 -1.11 23.21 18.83
C ALA A 42 -0.95 24.28 17.75
N VAL A 43 -0.72 25.52 18.17
CA VAL A 43 -0.58 26.69 17.28
C VAL A 43 0.88 26.91 16.90
N TYR A 44 1.17 27.05 15.60
CA TYR A 44 2.52 27.31 15.08
C TYR A 44 2.55 28.57 14.20
N CYS A 45 3.60 29.38 14.36
CA CYS A 45 3.94 30.43 13.39
C CYS A 45 4.61 29.81 12.15
N LYS A 46 4.76 30.62 11.08
CA LYS A 46 5.36 30.17 9.82
C LYS A 46 6.81 29.71 9.99
N ASP A 47 7.60 30.43 10.77
CA ASP A 47 9.04 30.17 10.94
C ASP A 47 9.30 28.87 11.71
N CYS A 48 8.46 28.56 12.70
CA CYS A 48 8.55 27.30 13.45
C CYS A 48 7.95 26.11 12.68
N PHE A 49 7.04 26.35 11.73
CA PHE A 49 6.37 25.30 10.97
C PHE A 49 7.31 24.59 9.98
N PHE A 50 8.15 25.31 9.24
CA PHE A 50 9.02 24.67 8.24
C PHE A 50 10.06 23.71 8.85
N PRO A 51 10.78 24.07 9.93
CA PRO A 51 11.67 23.14 10.63
C PRO A 51 10.90 21.95 11.20
N PHE A 52 9.70 22.18 11.73
CA PHE A 52 8.84 21.11 12.24
C PHE A 52 8.44 20.10 11.16
N MET A 53 8.04 20.57 9.98
CA MET A 53 7.74 19.70 8.83
C MET A 53 8.97 18.90 8.40
N SER A 54 10.10 19.59 8.24
CA SER A 54 11.37 18.98 7.81
C SER A 54 11.83 17.91 8.80
N PHE A 55 11.64 18.14 10.10
CA PHE A 55 11.95 17.17 11.15
C PHE A 55 11.05 15.93 11.07
N LYS A 56 9.72 16.09 10.93
CA LYS A 56 8.79 14.95 10.80
C LYS A 56 9.11 14.08 9.58
N PHE A 57 9.38 14.74 8.47
CA PHE A 57 9.80 14.11 7.22
C PHE A 57 11.09 13.30 7.40
N ARG A 58 12.17 13.93 7.91
CA ARG A 58 13.46 13.29 8.12
C ARG A 58 13.38 12.12 9.12
N ARG A 59 12.68 12.31 10.24
CA ARG A 59 12.44 11.27 11.24
C ARG A 59 11.76 10.03 10.66
N SER A 60 10.94 10.19 9.62
CA SER A 60 10.23 9.07 8.98
C SER A 60 11.05 8.39 7.88
N LEU A 61 12.05 9.07 7.32
CA LEU A 61 12.88 8.59 6.19
C LEU A 61 14.25 8.08 6.65
N GLU A 62 15.01 8.91 7.36
CA GLU A 62 16.42 8.67 7.72
C GLU A 62 16.69 7.33 8.40
N PRO A 63 15.83 6.81 9.31
CA PRO A 63 16.06 5.50 9.93
C PRO A 63 16.14 4.32 8.93
N PHE A 64 15.62 4.48 7.72
CA PHE A 64 15.54 3.40 6.72
C PHE A 64 16.50 3.59 5.55
N VAL A 65 17.29 4.68 5.55
CA VAL A 65 18.23 5.00 4.48
C VAL A 65 19.42 4.04 4.50
N ASN A 66 19.99 3.79 5.68
CA ASN A 66 21.15 2.92 5.81
C ASN A 66 20.75 1.44 5.71
N ALA A 67 21.67 0.59 5.25
CA ALA A 67 21.43 -0.85 5.14
C ALA A 67 20.97 -1.50 6.46
N LYS A 68 21.56 -1.08 7.59
CA LYS A 68 21.14 -1.49 8.94
C LYS A 68 20.35 -0.35 9.61
N PRO A 69 19.03 -0.47 9.77
CA PRO A 69 18.19 0.59 10.35
C PRO A 69 18.51 0.86 11.83
N ASP A 70 19.01 -0.14 12.57
CA ASP A 70 19.31 -0.04 14.01
C ASP A 70 20.79 0.27 14.33
N GLY A 71 21.54 0.80 13.37
CA GLY A 71 22.89 1.30 13.62
C GLY A 71 22.91 2.53 14.54
N PRO A 72 24.06 2.87 15.15
CA PRO A 72 24.17 4.09 15.96
C PRO A 72 23.75 5.32 15.14
N ARG A 73 22.73 6.05 15.61
CA ARG A 73 22.08 7.21 14.94
C ARG A 73 23.02 8.34 14.48
N LYS A 74 24.31 8.28 14.84
CA LYS A 74 25.37 9.23 14.45
C LYS A 74 26.09 8.85 13.16
N THR A 75 25.75 7.74 12.51
CA THR A 75 26.36 7.37 11.21
C THR A 75 25.83 8.26 10.08
N ALA A 76 26.72 8.72 9.21
CA ALA A 76 26.35 9.40 7.97
C ALA A 76 25.34 8.56 7.16
N LEU A 77 24.43 9.22 6.45
CA LEU A 77 23.46 8.57 5.56
C LEU A 77 24.20 7.98 4.36
N LYS A 78 24.17 6.66 4.23
CA LYS A 78 24.85 5.88 3.20
C LYS A 78 23.88 4.83 2.64
N PRO A 79 23.00 5.21 1.70
CA PRO A 79 22.13 4.27 1.02
C PRO A 79 22.95 3.28 0.17
N THR A 80 22.38 2.11 -0.09
CA THR A 80 23.00 1.07 -0.93
C THR A 80 22.82 1.34 -2.42
N GLY A 81 21.78 2.09 -2.80
CA GLY A 81 21.49 2.50 -4.16
C GLY A 81 20.83 3.88 -4.20
N ASP A 82 20.16 4.18 -5.32
CA ASP A 82 19.50 5.47 -5.54
C ASP A 82 18.09 5.52 -4.95
N ILE A 83 17.46 6.70 -5.01
CA ILE A 83 16.10 6.93 -4.54
C ILE A 83 15.15 7.19 -5.70
N LEU A 84 13.96 6.60 -5.62
CA LEU A 84 12.85 6.82 -6.54
C LEU A 84 11.65 7.42 -5.79
N VAL A 85 11.16 8.56 -6.26
CA VAL A 85 9.95 9.21 -5.75
C VAL A 85 8.77 8.80 -6.63
N GLY A 86 7.81 8.10 -6.04
CA GLY A 86 6.53 7.84 -6.70
C GLY A 86 5.71 9.13 -6.74
N PHE A 87 5.56 9.70 -7.94
CA PHE A 87 4.88 10.96 -8.17
C PHE A 87 3.51 10.75 -8.80
N SER A 88 2.54 11.56 -8.41
CA SER A 88 1.15 11.37 -8.82
C SER A 88 0.40 12.67 -9.13
N GLY A 89 1.08 13.82 -9.11
CA GLY A 89 0.47 15.15 -9.24
C GLY A 89 -0.37 15.63 -8.03
N GLY A 90 -0.72 14.72 -7.12
CA GLY A 90 -1.47 15.03 -5.90
C GLY A 90 -0.63 15.73 -4.82
N LEU A 91 -1.34 16.38 -3.89
CA LEU A 91 -0.75 17.21 -2.82
C LEU A 91 0.40 16.51 -2.07
N GLY A 92 0.20 15.27 -1.64
CA GLY A 92 1.20 14.52 -0.87
C GLY A 92 2.48 14.23 -1.65
N SER A 93 2.38 13.80 -2.92
CA SER A 93 3.56 13.58 -3.76
C SER A 93 4.28 14.88 -4.11
N SER A 94 3.57 15.98 -4.33
CA SER A 94 4.17 17.29 -4.59
C SER A 94 4.92 17.84 -3.38
N VAL A 95 4.35 17.70 -2.18
CA VAL A 95 5.02 18.11 -0.93
C VAL A 95 6.23 17.22 -0.64
N LEU A 96 6.12 15.90 -0.85
CA LEU A 96 7.24 14.99 -0.69
C LEU A 96 8.39 15.34 -1.64
N LEU A 97 8.09 15.61 -2.91
CA LEU A 97 9.09 16.01 -3.91
C LEU A 97 9.83 17.28 -3.49
N ASP A 98 9.10 18.32 -3.08
CA ASP A 98 9.69 19.57 -2.62
C ASP A 98 10.55 19.37 -1.35
N LEU A 99 10.13 18.52 -0.41
CA LEU A 99 10.90 18.16 0.78
C LEU A 99 12.19 17.39 0.45
N ILE A 100 12.12 16.41 -0.45
CA ILE A 100 13.29 15.64 -0.92
C ILE A 100 14.29 16.57 -1.59
N HIS A 101 13.82 17.39 -2.54
CA HIS A 101 14.68 18.31 -3.28
C HIS A 101 15.36 19.31 -2.34
N ARG A 102 14.62 19.93 -1.41
CA ARG A 102 15.17 20.90 -0.44
C ARG A 102 16.05 20.28 0.64
N SER A 103 15.91 18.99 0.92
CA SER A 103 16.70 18.34 1.99
C SER A 103 17.96 17.68 1.46
N TYR A 104 17.93 17.14 0.24
CA TYR A 104 18.97 16.22 -0.25
C TYR A 104 19.56 16.58 -1.63
N VAL A 105 18.89 17.42 -2.43
CA VAL A 105 19.37 17.80 -3.78
C VAL A 105 19.94 19.22 -3.78
N SER A 106 19.17 20.16 -3.25
CA SER A 106 19.52 21.58 -3.14
C SER A 106 19.20 22.08 -1.73
N PRO A 107 19.95 21.64 -0.71
CA PRO A 107 19.80 22.16 0.64
C PRO A 107 20.06 23.66 0.66
N ASN A 108 19.07 24.44 1.10
CA ASN A 108 19.28 25.86 1.39
C ASN A 108 20.32 25.96 2.52
N LEU A 109 21.47 26.56 2.22
CA LEU A 109 22.60 26.75 3.15
C LEU A 109 22.21 27.47 4.46
N VAL A 110 21.02 28.09 4.52
CA VAL A 110 20.51 28.87 5.65
C VAL A 110 19.98 28.01 6.82
N GLN A 111 19.67 26.72 6.61
CA GLN A 111 19.11 25.84 7.68
C GLN A 111 20.10 24.81 8.23
N THR A 112 21.31 24.73 7.69
CA THR A 112 22.40 23.96 8.29
C THR A 112 23.23 24.90 9.15
N ASN A 113 23.38 24.61 10.44
CA ASN A 113 24.33 25.33 11.30
C ASN A 113 25.67 25.49 10.56
N PRO A 114 26.22 26.71 10.45
CA PRO A 114 27.48 27.00 9.77
C PRO A 114 28.71 26.57 10.59
N GLU A 115 28.57 25.60 11.51
CA GLU A 115 29.69 25.01 12.26
C GLU A 115 30.46 24.01 11.41
N GLY A 116 30.80 24.42 10.19
CA GLY A 116 31.69 23.68 9.30
C GLY A 116 32.85 24.57 8.92
N GLY A 117 33.98 24.45 9.63
CA GLY A 117 35.24 25.09 9.28
C GLY A 117 35.74 24.75 7.86
N ARG A 118 36.79 25.44 7.40
CA ARG A 118 37.35 25.36 6.03
C ARG A 118 37.84 23.97 5.61
N ASP A 119 37.99 23.04 6.56
CA ASP A 119 38.38 21.63 6.34
C ASP A 119 37.19 20.64 6.36
N HIS A 120 35.95 21.12 6.37
CA HIS A 120 34.81 20.20 6.29
C HIS A 120 34.67 19.63 4.87
N PRO A 121 34.75 18.29 4.71
CA PRO A 121 34.54 17.67 3.41
C PRO A 121 33.17 18.10 2.89
N ARG A 122 33.14 18.60 1.65
CA ARG A 122 31.90 18.91 0.93
C ARG A 122 30.96 17.73 1.15
N LYS A 123 29.79 17.97 1.77
CA LYS A 123 28.82 16.90 2.02
C LYS A 123 28.48 16.27 0.67
N ASP A 124 29.02 15.08 0.42
CA ASP A 124 28.61 14.27 -0.72
C ASP A 124 27.10 14.10 -0.67
N ARG A 125 26.47 14.13 -1.84
CA ARG A 125 25.02 13.90 -1.93
C ARG A 125 24.70 12.53 -1.35
N VAL A 126 23.62 12.46 -0.56
CA VAL A 126 23.18 11.19 0.06
C VAL A 126 22.86 10.16 -1.02
N TRP A 127 22.15 10.57 -2.07
CA TRP A 127 21.88 9.76 -3.26
C TRP A 127 22.57 10.38 -4.47
N LYS A 128 23.10 9.54 -5.36
CA LYS A 128 23.74 10.01 -6.60
C LYS A 128 22.67 10.50 -7.57
N ASN A 129 21.64 9.68 -7.76
CA ASN A 129 20.50 9.98 -8.61
C ASN A 129 19.20 10.03 -7.78
N VAL A 130 18.33 10.95 -8.15
CA VAL A 130 16.97 11.08 -7.60
C VAL A 130 15.99 10.93 -8.75
N ASN A 131 15.38 9.76 -8.83
CA ASN A 131 14.46 9.37 -9.88
C ASN A 131 13.02 9.74 -9.51
N ILE A 132 12.24 10.21 -10.47
CA ILE A 132 10.83 10.51 -10.34
C ILE A 132 10.06 9.57 -11.27
N CYS A 133 9.16 8.76 -10.70
CA CYS A 133 8.34 7.85 -11.48
C CYS A 133 6.88 8.29 -11.43
N TYR A 134 6.28 8.47 -12.61
CA TYR A 134 4.84 8.74 -12.75
C TYR A 134 4.22 7.63 -13.58
N VAL A 135 3.08 7.09 -13.14
CA VAL A 135 2.30 6.12 -13.91
C VAL A 135 1.02 6.78 -14.36
N GLU A 136 0.91 7.04 -15.66
CA GLU A 136 -0.31 7.52 -16.29
C GLU A 136 -1.36 6.40 -16.34
N VAL A 137 -2.58 6.72 -15.91
CA VAL A 137 -3.68 5.76 -15.81
C VAL A 137 -4.82 6.04 -16.79
N SER A 138 -4.75 7.12 -17.57
CA SER A 138 -5.77 7.52 -18.54
C SER A 138 -6.16 6.40 -19.52
N ASP A 139 -5.23 5.52 -19.87
CA ASP A 139 -5.47 4.36 -20.74
C ASP A 139 -6.48 3.35 -20.18
N ALA A 140 -6.67 3.31 -18.85
CA ALA A 140 -7.69 2.50 -18.19
C ALA A 140 -9.12 3.02 -18.42
N PHE A 141 -9.28 4.26 -18.87
CA PHE A 141 -10.56 4.94 -19.03
C PHE A 141 -10.78 5.33 -20.50
N THR A 142 -12.04 5.58 -20.87
CA THR A 142 -12.41 5.96 -22.25
C THR A 142 -12.20 7.44 -22.52
N GLN A 143 -12.45 8.31 -21.53
CA GLN A 143 -12.42 9.77 -21.65
C GLN A 143 -11.74 10.41 -20.42
N MET A 144 -10.49 10.02 -20.16
CA MET A 144 -9.65 10.61 -19.11
C MET A 144 -8.52 11.40 -19.76
N LYS A 145 -8.21 12.58 -19.22
CA LYS A 145 -7.11 13.40 -19.74
C LYS A 145 -5.78 12.74 -19.40
N ASP A 146 -4.88 12.71 -20.37
CA ASP A 146 -3.47 12.38 -20.12
C ASP A 146 -2.79 13.58 -19.44
N ASN A 147 -2.25 13.37 -18.24
CA ASN A 147 -1.61 14.42 -17.46
C ASN A 147 -0.08 14.35 -17.52
N THR A 148 0.51 13.48 -18.36
CA THR A 148 1.96 13.27 -18.44
C THR A 148 2.74 14.57 -18.61
N GLU A 149 2.28 15.46 -19.50
CA GLU A 149 2.98 16.72 -19.78
C GLU A 149 2.76 17.78 -18.70
N ASP A 150 1.58 17.86 -18.08
CA ASP A 150 1.34 18.74 -16.93
C ASP A 150 2.21 18.32 -15.74
N ILE A 151 2.36 17.01 -15.54
CA ILE A 151 3.24 16.42 -14.53
C ILE A 151 4.70 16.77 -14.84
N ARG A 152 5.15 16.58 -16.09
CA ARG A 152 6.49 16.94 -16.54
C ARG A 152 6.79 18.41 -16.24
N HIS A 153 5.91 19.32 -16.65
CA HIS A 153 6.05 20.75 -16.41
C HIS A 153 6.11 21.10 -14.91
N SER A 154 5.33 20.41 -14.08
CA SER A 154 5.38 20.61 -12.62
C SER A 154 6.71 20.20 -11.99
N ILE A 155 7.46 19.29 -12.62
CA ILE A 155 8.74 18.75 -12.16
C ILE A 155 9.93 19.59 -12.66
N GLU A 156 9.82 20.24 -13.84
CA GLU A 156 10.91 21.03 -14.48
C GLU A 156 11.56 22.08 -13.56
N ARG A 157 10.80 22.62 -12.60
CA ARG A 157 11.31 23.58 -11.60
C ARG A 157 12.36 22.99 -10.65
N TYR A 158 12.44 21.66 -10.55
CA TYR A 158 13.38 20.94 -9.68
C TYR A 158 14.53 20.40 -10.53
N LYS A 159 15.72 20.97 -10.33
CA LYS A 159 16.91 20.59 -11.10
C LYS A 159 17.58 19.36 -10.50
N GLY A 160 18.25 18.57 -11.35
CA GLY A 160 19.01 17.39 -10.92
C GLY A 160 18.12 16.21 -10.51
N LEU A 161 16.92 16.12 -11.09
CA LEU A 161 16.01 14.99 -10.97
C LEU A 161 15.84 14.32 -12.33
N GLU A 162 15.70 13.00 -12.36
CA GLU A 162 15.45 12.23 -13.58
C GLU A 162 13.98 11.79 -13.62
N PHE A 163 13.26 12.15 -14.68
CA PHE A 163 11.83 11.85 -14.79
C PHE A 163 11.58 10.66 -15.73
N THR A 164 10.95 9.62 -15.19
CA THR A 164 10.54 8.40 -15.91
C THR A 164 9.00 8.30 -15.91
N PRO A 165 8.33 8.68 -17.02
CA PRO A 165 6.91 8.42 -17.20
C PRO A 165 6.68 6.97 -17.64
N LEU A 166 5.63 6.36 -17.10
CA LEU A 166 5.13 5.03 -17.43
C LEU A 166 3.63 5.12 -17.73
N ARG A 167 3.08 4.10 -18.36
CA ARG A 167 1.62 3.95 -18.52
C ARG A 167 1.15 2.69 -17.81
N ALA A 168 -0.07 2.71 -17.28
CA ALA A 168 -0.66 1.55 -16.61
C ALA A 168 -0.74 0.31 -17.52
N GLN A 169 -0.85 0.53 -18.84
CA GLN A 169 -0.85 -0.55 -19.84
C GLN A 169 0.49 -1.28 -19.96
N ASP A 170 1.60 -0.68 -19.49
CA ASP A 170 2.93 -1.31 -19.51
C ASP A 170 2.94 -2.61 -18.66
N ALA A 171 1.97 -2.76 -17.75
CA ALA A 171 1.71 -4.01 -17.02
C ALA A 171 1.43 -5.22 -17.92
N PHE A 172 1.00 -4.98 -19.16
CA PHE A 172 0.64 -5.97 -20.17
C PHE A 172 1.52 -5.88 -21.42
N ASP A 173 2.61 -5.11 -21.39
CA ASP A 173 3.52 -4.88 -22.54
C ASP A 173 4.79 -5.75 -22.44
N PRO A 174 4.92 -6.83 -23.22
CA PRO A 174 6.10 -7.70 -23.20
C PRO A 174 7.41 -6.95 -23.47
N SER A 175 7.38 -5.91 -24.31
CA SER A 175 8.57 -5.15 -24.67
C SER A 175 9.11 -4.31 -23.50
N TRP A 176 8.24 -3.94 -22.58
CA TRP A 176 8.61 -3.26 -21.34
C TRP A 176 9.27 -4.26 -20.37
N TRP A 177 8.66 -5.43 -20.18
CA TRP A 177 9.15 -6.47 -19.26
C TRP A 177 10.45 -7.13 -19.75
N ALA A 178 10.65 -7.25 -21.07
CA ALA A 178 11.91 -7.73 -21.65
C ALA A 178 13.13 -6.84 -21.31
N LYS A 179 12.92 -5.59 -20.91
CA LYS A 179 13.99 -4.66 -20.50
C LYS A 179 14.32 -4.71 -19.01
N THR A 180 13.61 -5.55 -18.25
CA THR A 180 13.84 -5.71 -16.81
C THR A 180 14.78 -6.89 -16.57
N ASP A 181 15.67 -6.79 -15.58
CA ASP A 181 16.74 -7.78 -15.32
C ASP A 181 16.25 -9.15 -14.80
N ARG A 182 14.95 -9.45 -14.90
CA ARG A 182 14.39 -10.75 -14.50
C ARG A 182 14.03 -11.53 -15.74
N GLU A 183 14.28 -12.84 -15.69
CA GLU A 183 13.71 -13.79 -16.64
C GLU A 183 12.20 -13.87 -16.42
N PHE A 184 11.46 -12.97 -17.08
CA PHE A 184 10.01 -13.06 -17.15
C PHE A 184 9.63 -14.06 -18.22
N ASP A 185 8.82 -15.06 -17.87
CA ASP A 185 8.10 -15.81 -18.87
C ASP A 185 7.15 -14.85 -19.60
N LEU A 186 7.47 -14.58 -20.87
CA LEU A 186 6.70 -13.70 -21.74
C LEU A 186 5.43 -14.38 -22.28
N SER A 187 5.10 -15.58 -21.80
CA SER A 187 3.82 -16.22 -22.06
C SER A 187 2.67 -15.38 -21.50
N HIS A 188 1.66 -15.15 -22.34
CA HIS A 188 0.45 -14.44 -21.93
C HIS A 188 -0.50 -15.42 -21.27
N MET A 189 -0.64 -15.32 -19.95
CA MET A 189 -1.59 -16.13 -19.20
C MET A 189 -2.91 -15.39 -19.01
N GLY A 190 -3.96 -16.18 -19.14
CA GLY A 190 -5.33 -15.85 -18.82
C GLY A 190 -5.76 -16.49 -17.52
N VAL A 191 -6.77 -15.89 -16.89
CA VAL A 191 -7.51 -16.52 -15.80
C VAL A 191 -8.98 -16.66 -16.20
N ASP A 192 -9.56 -17.81 -15.87
CA ASP A 192 -10.99 -18.00 -15.92
C ASP A 192 -11.62 -17.50 -14.61
N LEU A 193 -12.41 -16.42 -14.72
CA LEU A 193 -13.11 -15.86 -13.58
C LEU A 193 -14.42 -16.56 -13.27
N THR A 194 -14.85 -17.59 -14.02
CA THR A 194 -16.10 -18.33 -13.78
C THR A 194 -16.03 -19.18 -12.50
N SER A 195 -14.87 -19.82 -12.26
CA SER A 195 -14.59 -20.70 -11.12
C SER A 195 -13.89 -19.95 -9.97
N GLU A 196 -14.13 -20.37 -8.72
CA GLU A 196 -13.37 -19.88 -7.57
C GLU A 196 -11.91 -20.37 -7.55
N ASP A 197 -11.59 -21.43 -8.30
CA ASP A 197 -10.24 -21.97 -8.40
C ASP A 197 -9.34 -21.16 -9.34
N LEU A 198 -9.93 -20.25 -10.13
CA LEU A 198 -9.23 -19.31 -10.99
C LEU A 198 -8.24 -20.04 -11.91
N LEU A 199 -8.78 -20.93 -12.74
CA LEU A 199 -7.99 -21.78 -13.62
C LEU A 199 -7.23 -20.93 -14.64
N LEU A 200 -5.94 -21.25 -14.81
CA LEU A 200 -5.07 -20.56 -15.76
C LEU A 200 -5.18 -21.17 -17.16
N SER A 201 -5.12 -20.32 -18.17
CA SER A 201 -5.11 -20.71 -19.58
C SER A 201 -4.08 -19.90 -20.36
N SER A 202 -3.42 -20.50 -21.34
CA SER A 202 -2.56 -19.74 -22.26
C SER A 202 -3.43 -18.92 -23.21
N ILE A 203 -3.10 -17.64 -23.39
CA ILE A 203 -3.75 -16.74 -24.35
C ILE A 203 -2.78 -16.42 -25.48
N SER A 204 -3.25 -16.45 -26.73
CA SER A 204 -2.47 -16.00 -27.89
C SER A 204 -2.24 -14.48 -27.86
N GLN A 205 -1.02 -14.04 -28.17
CA GLN A 205 -0.69 -12.62 -28.38
C GLN A 205 -1.52 -12.04 -29.55
N GLY A 206 -2.57 -11.28 -29.24
CA GLY A 206 -3.40 -10.66 -30.27
C GLY A 206 -4.01 -9.30 -29.90
N SER A 207 -4.03 -8.91 -28.62
CA SER A 207 -4.56 -7.63 -28.16
C SER A 207 -3.45 -6.65 -27.79
N SER A 208 -3.67 -5.36 -28.06
CA SER A 208 -2.74 -4.32 -27.62
C SER A 208 -2.64 -4.29 -26.08
N PRO A 209 -1.51 -3.86 -25.47
CA PRO A 209 -1.40 -3.75 -24.02
C PRO A 209 -2.53 -2.91 -23.39
N LYS A 210 -2.99 -1.89 -24.10
CA LYS A 210 -4.13 -1.04 -23.73
C LYS A 210 -5.43 -1.83 -23.65
N ASP A 211 -5.72 -2.64 -24.66
CA ASP A 211 -6.93 -3.46 -24.71
C ASP A 211 -6.88 -4.56 -23.65
N SER A 212 -5.70 -5.14 -23.41
CA SER A 212 -5.47 -6.11 -22.33
C SER A 212 -5.75 -5.50 -20.95
N LEU A 213 -5.22 -4.29 -20.67
CA LEU A 213 -5.52 -3.55 -19.44
C LEU A 213 -7.03 -3.31 -19.28
N ARG A 214 -7.69 -2.82 -20.33
CA ARG A 214 -9.13 -2.52 -20.30
C ARG A 214 -9.96 -3.77 -20.12
N LYS A 215 -9.62 -4.88 -20.80
CA LYS A 215 -10.27 -6.18 -20.64
C LYS A 215 -10.09 -6.72 -19.23
N TYR A 216 -8.89 -6.63 -18.67
CA TYR A 216 -8.62 -7.00 -17.28
C TYR A 216 -9.50 -6.20 -16.32
N LEU A 217 -9.49 -4.87 -16.39
CA LEU A 217 -10.28 -4.03 -15.47
C LEU A 217 -11.79 -4.19 -15.66
N SER A 218 -12.29 -4.28 -16.90
CA SER A 218 -13.73 -4.45 -17.14
C SER A 218 -14.26 -5.79 -16.62
N SER A 219 -13.42 -6.84 -16.64
CA SER A 219 -13.75 -8.18 -16.13
C SER A 219 -13.88 -8.29 -14.60
N LEU A 220 -13.33 -7.32 -13.85
CA LEU A 220 -13.37 -7.36 -12.39
C LEU A 220 -14.78 -7.11 -11.86
N PRO A 221 -15.21 -7.83 -10.81
CA PRO A 221 -16.62 -7.94 -10.43
C PRO A 221 -17.19 -6.67 -9.76
N THR A 222 -16.35 -5.77 -9.27
CA THR A 222 -16.78 -4.55 -8.58
C THR A 222 -15.89 -3.35 -8.89
N ASP A 223 -16.41 -2.13 -8.75
CA ASP A 223 -15.63 -0.90 -8.93
C ASP A 223 -14.53 -0.74 -7.87
N THR A 224 -14.74 -1.34 -6.70
CA THR A 224 -13.70 -1.45 -5.67
C THR A 224 -12.55 -2.33 -6.18
N ALA A 225 -12.85 -3.50 -6.76
CA ALA A 225 -11.85 -4.39 -7.33
C ALA A 225 -11.07 -3.70 -8.47
N ARG A 226 -11.75 -2.98 -9.37
CA ARG A 226 -11.11 -2.20 -10.44
C ARG A 226 -10.11 -1.17 -9.92
N SER A 227 -10.53 -0.41 -8.91
CA SER A 227 -9.69 0.61 -8.29
C SER A 227 -8.48 0.00 -7.57
N THR A 228 -8.68 -1.11 -6.85
CA THR A 228 -7.61 -1.83 -6.14
C THR A 228 -6.62 -2.49 -7.10
N ALA A 229 -7.11 -3.03 -8.22
CA ALA A 229 -6.29 -3.59 -9.29
C ALA A 229 -5.40 -2.50 -9.93
N LEU A 230 -5.96 -1.34 -10.25
CA LEU A 230 -5.20 -0.22 -10.80
C LEU A 230 -4.14 0.31 -9.83
N GLN A 231 -4.45 0.39 -8.53
CA GLN A 231 -3.46 0.73 -7.49
C GLN A 231 -2.32 -0.30 -7.42
N THR A 232 -2.66 -1.58 -7.53
CA THR A 232 -1.67 -2.67 -7.52
C THR A 232 -0.76 -2.59 -8.74
N ILE A 233 -1.33 -2.36 -9.92
CA ILE A 233 -0.59 -2.14 -11.17
C ILE A 233 0.38 -0.96 -11.02
N THR A 234 -0.10 0.20 -10.56
CA THR A 234 0.75 1.38 -10.34
C THR A 234 1.91 1.08 -9.39
N ARG A 235 1.65 0.42 -8.25
CA ARG A 235 2.69 0.10 -7.26
C ARG A 235 3.75 -0.84 -7.84
N LEU A 236 3.35 -1.88 -8.57
CA LEU A 236 4.28 -2.86 -9.11
C LEU A 236 5.09 -2.30 -10.29
N LEU A 237 4.49 -1.47 -11.15
CA LEU A 237 5.25 -0.76 -12.19
C LEU A 237 6.31 0.17 -11.59
N ILE A 238 5.96 0.93 -10.54
CA ILE A 238 6.91 1.76 -9.79
C ILE A 238 8.03 0.91 -9.18
N TYR A 239 7.68 -0.23 -8.58
CA TYR A 239 8.65 -1.15 -7.98
C TYR A 239 9.64 -1.72 -9.00
N HIS A 240 9.16 -2.30 -10.09
CA HIS A 240 10.02 -2.89 -11.11
C HIS A 240 10.87 -1.84 -11.83
N THR A 241 10.37 -0.61 -11.96
CA THR A 241 11.16 0.53 -12.46
C THR A 241 12.28 0.91 -11.49
N ALA A 242 11.99 0.97 -10.19
CA ALA A 242 13.01 1.26 -9.18
C ALA A 242 14.12 0.21 -9.19
N HIS A 243 13.76 -1.08 -9.32
CA HIS A 243 14.72 -2.16 -9.44
C HIS A 243 15.62 -2.00 -10.66
N ARG A 244 15.04 -1.76 -11.84
CA ARG A 244 15.79 -1.54 -13.09
C ARG A 244 16.74 -0.34 -13.02
N LEU A 245 16.36 0.70 -12.28
CA LEU A 245 17.17 1.91 -12.09
C LEU A 245 18.19 1.75 -10.94
N GLY A 246 18.34 0.57 -10.33
CA GLY A 246 19.28 0.35 -9.22
C GLY A 246 18.93 1.16 -7.96
N CYS A 247 17.65 1.48 -7.76
CA CYS A 247 17.19 2.22 -6.60
C CYS A 247 17.01 1.29 -5.40
N SER A 248 17.56 1.67 -4.24
CA SER A 248 17.35 0.96 -2.96
C SER A 248 16.13 1.47 -2.19
N HIS A 249 15.60 2.65 -2.56
CA HIS A 249 14.50 3.29 -1.84
C HIS A 249 13.43 3.80 -2.79
N ILE A 250 12.17 3.46 -2.50
CA ILE A 250 10.99 4.07 -3.09
C ILE A 250 10.32 4.91 -2.01
N VAL A 251 10.10 6.19 -2.28
CA VAL A 251 9.37 7.07 -1.36
C VAL A 251 8.03 7.48 -1.97
N LEU A 252 6.96 7.28 -1.21
CA LEU A 252 5.59 7.60 -1.62
C LEU A 252 5.03 8.75 -0.80
N GLY A 253 4.33 9.67 -1.49
CA GLY A 253 3.71 10.87 -0.90
C GLY A 253 2.50 10.62 -0.02
N THR A 254 2.34 9.41 0.54
CA THR A 254 1.22 9.05 1.39
C THR A 254 1.33 9.78 2.74
N CYS A 255 0.52 10.82 2.90
CA CYS A 255 0.41 11.56 4.15
C CYS A 255 -0.44 10.80 5.18
N LEU A 256 -0.41 11.21 6.46
CA LEU A 256 -1.16 10.59 7.56
C LEU A 256 -2.64 10.34 7.21
N THR A 257 -3.31 11.34 6.64
CA THR A 257 -4.73 11.25 6.30
C THR A 257 -4.97 10.22 5.19
N SER A 258 -4.15 10.23 4.13
CA SER A 258 -4.25 9.23 3.06
C SER A 258 -3.82 7.82 3.49
N LEU A 259 -2.91 7.71 4.45
CA LEU A 259 -2.50 6.44 5.03
C LEU A 259 -3.66 5.83 5.83
N ALA A 260 -4.37 6.63 6.63
CA ALA A 260 -5.57 6.18 7.34
C ALA A 260 -6.66 5.68 6.36
N VAL A 261 -6.86 6.37 5.24
CA VAL A 261 -7.77 5.90 4.18
C VAL A 261 -7.32 4.55 3.62
N SER A 262 -6.04 4.41 3.29
CA SER A 262 -5.48 3.19 2.69
C SER A 262 -5.58 2.00 3.65
N LEU A 263 -5.27 2.22 4.94
CA LEU A 263 -5.36 1.20 5.99
C LEU A 263 -6.79 0.70 6.19
N ILE A 264 -7.74 1.61 6.41
CA ILE A 264 -9.13 1.22 6.63
C ILE A 264 -9.72 0.58 5.37
N SER A 265 -9.45 1.13 4.18
CA SER A 265 -9.93 0.54 2.92
C SER A 265 -9.33 -0.84 2.69
N SER A 266 -8.05 -1.06 3.00
CA SER A 266 -7.40 -2.36 2.87
C SER A 266 -8.02 -3.38 3.85
N ILE A 267 -8.17 -3.02 5.12
CA ILE A 267 -8.78 -3.88 6.15
C ILE A 267 -10.23 -4.23 5.79
N SER A 268 -11.03 -3.26 5.33
CA SER A 268 -12.42 -3.49 4.89
C SER A 268 -12.53 -4.42 3.68
N GLN A 269 -11.46 -4.58 2.89
CA GLN A 269 -11.37 -5.53 1.78
C GLN A 269 -10.70 -6.85 2.18
N GLY A 270 -10.50 -7.09 3.48
CA GLY A 270 -9.85 -8.30 4.01
C GLY A 270 -8.32 -8.27 4.01
N GLY A 271 -7.70 -7.11 3.80
CA GLY A 271 -6.25 -6.90 3.83
C GLY A 271 -5.63 -6.87 5.23
N GLY A 272 -6.24 -7.54 6.22
CA GLY A 272 -5.76 -7.55 7.61
C GLY A 272 -4.34 -8.12 7.75
N PHE A 273 -3.98 -9.09 6.91
CA PHE A 273 -2.63 -9.66 6.88
C PHE A 273 -1.58 -8.70 6.28
N HIS A 274 -2.01 -7.66 5.56
CA HIS A 274 -1.14 -6.69 4.87
C HIS A 274 -0.94 -5.37 5.61
N VAL A 275 -1.46 -5.24 6.83
CA VAL A 275 -1.46 -3.97 7.56
C VAL A 275 -0.04 -3.43 7.76
N LYS A 276 0.96 -4.32 7.92
CA LYS A 276 2.37 -3.92 8.05
C LYS A 276 2.91 -3.34 6.74
N GLU A 277 2.68 -4.03 5.62
CA GLU A 277 3.09 -3.64 4.27
C GLU A 277 2.43 -2.31 3.86
N GLU A 278 1.18 -2.09 4.28
CA GLU A 278 0.48 -0.83 4.03
C GLU A 278 1.10 0.37 4.76
N ILE A 279 1.89 0.14 5.82
CA ILE A 279 2.66 1.19 6.50
C ILE A 279 4.04 1.33 5.85
N GLN A 280 4.72 0.20 5.60
CA GLN A 280 6.06 0.17 5.06
C GLN A 280 6.35 -1.22 4.46
N GLU A 281 6.99 -1.27 3.28
CA GLU A 281 7.36 -2.53 2.64
C GLU A 281 8.87 -2.64 2.53
N GLU A 282 9.41 -3.85 2.73
CA GLU A 282 10.80 -4.20 2.46
C GLU A 282 10.80 -5.39 1.52
N TRP A 283 11.44 -5.24 0.37
CA TRP A 283 11.45 -6.20 -0.71
C TRP A 283 12.86 -6.70 -0.88
N ALA A 284 13.10 -7.94 -0.44
CA ALA A 284 14.34 -8.64 -0.70
C ALA A 284 14.12 -9.61 -1.88
N PRO A 285 14.78 -9.42 -3.02
CA PRO A 285 14.85 -10.46 -4.04
C PRO A 285 15.62 -11.63 -3.42
N HIS A 286 14.94 -12.76 -3.21
CA HIS A 286 15.49 -14.00 -2.62
C HIS A 286 15.71 -13.99 -1.10
N SER A 287 14.62 -14.11 -0.34
CA SER A 287 14.68 -14.69 1.01
C SER A 287 13.76 -15.92 1.10
N THR A 288 14.03 -16.91 0.25
CA THR A 288 13.75 -18.29 0.64
C THR A 288 14.97 -18.79 1.40
N GLN A 289 14.77 -18.98 2.71
CA GLN A 289 15.72 -19.49 3.70
C GLN A 289 16.84 -18.54 4.16
N GLU A 290 17.00 -18.53 5.48
CA GLU A 290 18.03 -17.85 6.26
C GLU A 290 19.43 -18.39 5.96
N VAL A 291 19.92 -18.27 4.73
CA VAL A 291 21.36 -18.44 4.49
C VAL A 291 22.01 -17.10 4.78
N LYS A 292 22.71 -17.03 5.92
CA LYS A 292 23.67 -15.96 6.26
C LYS A 292 24.84 -15.97 5.25
N SER A 293 24.55 -15.64 3.99
CA SER A 293 25.57 -15.39 2.98
C SER A 293 26.07 -13.97 3.16
N THR A 294 27.36 -13.85 3.46
CA THR A 294 28.10 -12.59 3.66
C THR A 294 28.35 -11.83 2.34
N ARG A 295 27.56 -12.07 1.28
CA ARG A 295 27.72 -11.43 -0.02
C ARG A 295 26.44 -10.69 -0.46
N SER A 296 26.54 -9.36 -0.39
CA SER A 296 25.84 -8.35 -1.18
C SER A 296 24.33 -8.15 -0.97
N HIS A 297 23.97 -7.21 -0.08
CA HIS A 297 22.63 -6.58 0.04
C HIS A 297 22.24 -5.72 -1.19
N THR A 298 22.64 -6.09 -2.40
CA THR A 298 22.66 -5.16 -3.54
C THR A 298 21.30 -4.86 -4.16
N ASN A 299 20.24 -5.63 -3.85
CA ASN A 299 18.95 -5.46 -4.53
C ASN A 299 17.74 -5.30 -3.58
N ASP A 300 17.94 -5.06 -2.29
CA ASP A 300 16.82 -4.84 -1.37
C ASP A 300 16.21 -3.45 -1.60
N ILE A 301 14.90 -3.39 -1.88
CA ILE A 301 14.17 -2.14 -2.09
C ILE A 301 13.21 -1.89 -0.94
N ARG A 302 13.30 -0.70 -0.33
CA ARG A 302 12.40 -0.28 0.74
C ARG A 302 11.38 0.73 0.23
N ILE A 303 10.10 0.45 0.45
CA ILE A 303 9.01 1.38 0.17
C ILE A 303 8.64 2.12 1.45
N ILE A 304 8.96 3.41 1.47
CA ILE A 304 8.82 4.28 2.64
C ILE A 304 7.75 5.33 2.37
N ARG A 305 7.00 5.71 3.42
CA ARG A 305 5.99 6.77 3.39
C ARG A 305 6.44 7.93 4.31
N PRO A 306 7.33 8.84 3.87
CA PRO A 306 7.94 9.84 4.76
C PRO A 306 6.94 10.85 5.35
N LEU A 307 5.76 10.98 4.75
CA LEU A 307 4.70 11.88 5.22
C LEU A 307 3.70 11.19 6.16
N ARG A 308 3.95 9.94 6.60
CA ARG A 308 3.02 9.17 7.45
C ARG A 308 2.62 9.86 8.76
N ASP A 309 3.43 10.80 9.26
CA ASP A 309 3.15 11.58 10.48
C ASP A 309 2.70 13.04 10.19
N VAL A 310 2.53 13.38 8.92
CA VAL A 310 2.15 14.71 8.42
C VAL A 310 0.70 14.65 7.92
N GLY A 311 -0.19 15.45 8.50
CA GLY A 311 -1.59 15.54 8.08
C GLY A 311 -1.76 16.29 6.75
N MET A 312 -2.91 16.11 6.11
CA MET A 312 -3.23 16.78 4.84
C MET A 312 -3.25 18.32 4.97
N LYS A 313 -3.72 18.87 6.10
CA LYS A 313 -3.68 20.31 6.41
C LYS A 313 -2.25 20.86 6.46
N GLU A 314 -1.33 20.09 7.04
CA GLU A 314 0.09 20.43 7.10
C GLU A 314 0.70 20.41 5.69
N CYS A 315 0.39 19.38 4.88
CA CYS A 315 0.81 19.32 3.48
C CYS A 315 0.30 20.53 2.68
N ALA A 316 -0.98 20.90 2.84
CA ALA A 316 -1.58 22.03 2.14
C ALA A 316 -0.91 23.35 2.51
N ALA A 317 -0.63 23.58 3.80
CA ALA A 317 0.06 24.78 4.25
C ALA A 317 1.51 24.84 3.73
N TRP A 318 2.22 23.71 3.71
CA TRP A 318 3.55 23.64 3.10
C TRP A 318 3.49 24.00 1.62
N ALA A 319 2.61 23.35 0.85
CA ALA A 319 2.46 23.59 -0.58
C ALA A 319 2.12 25.06 -0.88
N TRP A 320 1.17 25.62 -0.12
CA TRP A 320 0.77 27.03 -0.25
C TRP A 320 1.94 27.99 0.03
N TRP A 321 2.61 27.85 1.19
CA TRP A 321 3.64 28.79 1.59
C TRP A 321 4.93 28.68 0.80
N ASN A 322 5.22 27.51 0.21
CA ASN A 322 6.37 27.28 -0.67
C ASN A 322 6.02 27.41 -2.16
N ARG A 323 4.76 27.74 -2.50
CA ARG A 323 4.24 27.83 -3.87
C ARG A 323 4.53 26.56 -4.67
N VAL A 324 4.30 25.39 -4.06
CA VAL A 324 4.47 24.09 -4.71
C VAL A 324 3.31 23.86 -5.66
N THR A 325 3.62 23.46 -6.90
CA THR A 325 2.61 23.14 -7.92
C THR A 325 1.94 21.80 -7.59
N VAL A 326 0.62 21.79 -7.55
CA VAL A 326 -0.20 20.58 -7.38
C VAL A 326 -1.08 20.47 -8.61
N VAL A 327 -0.72 19.55 -9.50
CA VAL A 327 -1.46 19.29 -10.76
C VAL A 327 -2.87 18.77 -10.43
N GLY A 328 -3.00 18.04 -9.33
CA GLY A 328 -4.25 17.37 -8.94
C GLY A 328 -4.27 15.93 -9.42
N ARG A 329 -5.39 15.27 -9.18
CA ARG A 329 -5.68 13.92 -9.69
C ARG A 329 -7.10 13.93 -10.23
N GLU A 330 -7.28 13.33 -11.40
CA GLU A 330 -8.63 13.04 -11.87
C GLU A 330 -9.29 11.99 -10.99
N SER A 331 -10.59 12.12 -10.78
CA SER A 331 -11.37 11.13 -10.04
C SER A 331 -11.43 9.86 -10.89
N TRP A 332 -11.12 8.71 -10.29
CA TRP A 332 -11.27 7.40 -10.96
C TRP A 332 -12.75 7.01 -10.98
N GLU A 333 -13.53 7.74 -11.77
CA GLU A 333 -14.95 7.55 -11.90
C GLU A 333 -15.23 6.68 -13.12
N TRP A 334 -15.47 5.40 -12.84
CA TRP A 334 -16.02 4.47 -13.81
C TRP A 334 -17.44 4.94 -14.19
N THR A 335 -17.75 4.98 -15.49
CA THR A 335 -19.04 5.49 -15.97
C THR A 335 -20.21 4.71 -15.37
N GLY A 336 -21.17 5.41 -14.74
CA GLY A 336 -22.34 4.81 -14.11
C GLY A 336 -22.10 4.11 -12.75
N SER A 337 -20.92 4.29 -12.16
CA SER A 337 -20.50 3.52 -10.98
C SER A 337 -20.89 4.14 -9.64
N LYS A 338 -21.15 3.28 -8.65
CA LYS A 338 -21.46 3.69 -7.28
C LYS A 338 -20.17 3.94 -6.48
N PRO A 339 -20.22 4.72 -5.38
CA PRO A 339 -19.04 4.90 -4.54
C PRO A 339 -18.58 3.54 -3.96
N GLY A 340 -17.41 3.07 -4.38
CA GLY A 340 -16.76 1.89 -3.83
C GLY A 340 -16.20 2.12 -2.41
N ILE A 341 -15.68 1.06 -1.79
CA ILE A 341 -15.17 1.08 -0.41
C ILE A 341 -14.12 2.18 -0.22
N GLY A 342 -13.24 2.39 -1.20
CA GLY A 342 -12.22 3.42 -1.13
C GLY A 342 -12.78 4.85 -1.05
N LYS A 343 -13.84 5.17 -1.82
CA LYS A 343 -14.48 6.50 -1.80
C LYS A 343 -15.23 6.73 -0.49
N LEU A 344 -16.01 5.75 -0.04
CA LEU A 344 -16.73 5.80 1.24
C LEU A 344 -15.76 5.98 2.41
N THR A 345 -14.66 5.22 2.41
CA THR A 345 -13.61 5.33 3.44
C THR A 345 -12.94 6.71 3.41
N LYS A 346 -12.65 7.23 2.21
CA LYS A 346 -12.06 8.57 2.06
C LYS A 346 -12.98 9.64 2.65
N ASP A 347 -14.27 9.60 2.31
CA ASP A 347 -15.25 10.58 2.79
C ASP A 347 -15.41 10.49 4.31
N PHE A 348 -15.46 9.28 4.87
CA PHE A 348 -15.48 9.05 6.32
C PHE A 348 -14.25 9.63 7.03
N ILE A 349 -13.03 9.30 6.57
CA ILE A 349 -11.79 9.79 7.18
C ILE A 349 -11.65 11.31 7.03
N PHE A 350 -12.11 11.89 5.92
CA PHE A 350 -12.07 13.34 5.74
C PHE A 350 -13.05 14.06 6.68
N GLY A 351 -14.22 13.47 6.93
CA GLY A 351 -15.12 13.91 8.00
C GLY A 351 -14.43 13.90 9.37
N LEU A 352 -13.76 12.80 9.71
CA LEU A 352 -12.99 12.69 10.95
C LEU A 352 -11.84 13.69 11.05
N GLU A 353 -11.09 13.95 9.98
CA GLU A 353 -9.99 14.93 9.98
C GLU A 353 -10.48 16.37 10.25
N LYS A 354 -11.71 16.69 9.83
CA LYS A 354 -12.34 17.98 10.05
C LYS A 354 -12.74 18.15 11.51
N ASP A 355 -13.48 17.18 12.05
CA ASP A 355 -14.16 17.31 13.33
C ASP A 355 -13.34 16.74 14.50
N TYR A 356 -12.52 15.71 14.26
CA TYR A 356 -11.74 14.96 15.25
C TYR A 356 -10.32 14.59 14.74
N PRO A 357 -9.43 15.57 14.50
CA PRO A 357 -8.11 15.34 13.87
C PRO A 357 -7.22 14.35 14.63
N SER A 358 -7.40 14.23 15.95
CA SER A 358 -6.67 13.24 16.76
C SER A 358 -7.03 11.80 16.39
N THR A 359 -8.28 11.54 15.98
CA THR A 359 -8.79 10.20 15.62
C THR A 359 -8.04 9.62 14.42
N VAL A 360 -7.80 10.42 13.38
CA VAL A 360 -7.05 9.97 12.19
C VAL A 360 -5.66 9.49 12.57
N SER A 361 -4.99 10.21 13.48
CA SER A 361 -3.67 9.81 13.96
C SER A 361 -3.69 8.58 14.86
N THR A 362 -4.79 8.36 15.59
CA THR A 362 -5.00 7.16 16.41
C THR A 362 -5.19 5.94 15.53
N ILE A 363 -5.96 6.04 14.44
CA ILE A 363 -6.15 4.95 13.47
C ILE A 363 -4.79 4.42 12.98
N VAL A 364 -3.94 5.31 12.46
CA VAL A 364 -2.62 4.92 11.94
C VAL A 364 -1.73 4.30 13.03
N ARG A 365 -1.72 4.88 14.24
CA ARG A 365 -0.93 4.36 15.36
C ARG A 365 -1.44 3.01 15.87
N THR A 366 -2.74 2.79 15.90
CA THR A 366 -3.34 1.50 16.28
C THR A 366 -3.01 0.45 15.22
N CYS A 367 -3.19 0.76 13.94
CA CYS A 367 -2.82 -0.14 12.84
C CYS A 367 -1.33 -0.50 12.87
N GLY A 368 -0.45 0.45 13.18
CA GLY A 368 0.99 0.20 13.32
C GLY A 368 1.39 -0.68 14.50
N LYS A 369 0.47 -0.96 15.45
CA LYS A 369 0.67 -1.93 16.52
C LYS A 369 0.09 -3.30 16.19
N LEU A 370 -0.70 -3.42 15.12
CA LEU A 370 -1.29 -4.70 14.73
C LEU A 370 -0.20 -5.60 14.16
N ALA A 371 -0.14 -6.82 14.68
CA ALA A 371 0.62 -7.91 14.09
C ALA A 371 -0.36 -8.99 13.67
N PRO A 372 -0.41 -9.35 12.37
CA PRO A 372 -1.25 -10.45 11.95
C PRO A 372 -0.79 -11.75 12.61
N LYS A 373 -1.76 -12.60 12.97
CA LYS A 373 -1.50 -13.96 13.47
C LYS A 373 -1.34 -14.91 12.28
N GLY A 374 -0.51 -15.94 12.46
CA GLY A 374 -0.24 -16.94 11.44
C GLY A 374 1.08 -16.70 10.70
N GLU A 375 1.50 -17.71 9.95
CA GLU A 375 2.75 -17.72 9.23
C GLU A 375 2.57 -17.28 7.76
N VAL A 376 3.68 -16.89 7.15
CA VAL A 376 3.74 -16.53 5.73
C VAL A 376 4.01 -17.78 4.92
N SER A 377 3.11 -18.13 4.00
CA SER A 377 3.28 -19.29 3.10
C SER A 377 3.94 -18.94 1.76
N GLY A 378 4.10 -17.65 1.45
CA GLY A 378 4.71 -17.20 0.20
C GLY A 378 4.37 -15.74 -0.14
N GLN A 379 4.63 -15.35 -1.39
CA GLN A 379 4.26 -14.05 -1.93
C GLN A 379 3.14 -14.18 -2.96
N CYS A 380 2.15 -13.31 -2.88
CA CYS A 380 1.00 -13.29 -3.78
C CYS A 380 1.41 -12.98 -5.22
N LEU A 381 0.96 -13.72 -6.23
CA LEU A 381 1.38 -13.44 -7.62
C LEU A 381 0.82 -12.13 -8.18
N LEU A 382 -0.33 -11.67 -7.67
CA LEU A 382 -0.96 -10.45 -8.18
C LEU A 382 -0.44 -9.18 -7.54
N CYS A 383 -0.22 -9.20 -6.21
CA CYS A 383 0.22 -8.01 -5.47
C CYS A 383 1.61 -8.16 -4.85
N SER A 384 2.21 -9.34 -4.87
CA SER A 384 3.54 -9.62 -4.31
C SER A 384 3.68 -9.23 -2.84
N ARG A 385 2.56 -9.19 -2.10
CA ARG A 385 2.51 -9.13 -0.65
C ARG A 385 2.46 -10.54 -0.04
N PRO A 386 2.79 -10.70 1.25
CA PRO A 386 2.72 -11.99 1.92
C PRO A 386 1.35 -12.67 1.82
N ILE A 387 1.37 -13.99 1.64
CA ILE A 387 0.21 -14.88 1.72
C ILE A 387 0.16 -15.47 3.12
N GLN A 388 -1.03 -15.44 3.72
CA GLN A 388 -1.28 -16.11 5.00
C GLN A 388 -1.40 -17.62 4.78
N GLN A 389 -0.66 -18.41 5.55
CA GLN A 389 -0.82 -19.86 5.56
C GLN A 389 -2.24 -20.25 5.99
N GLY A 390 -2.83 -21.24 5.32
CA GLY A 390 -4.17 -21.73 5.68
C GLY A 390 -5.33 -20.84 5.20
N VAL A 391 -5.07 -19.86 4.33
CA VAL A 391 -6.08 -18.86 3.91
C VAL A 391 -7.24 -19.50 3.15
N GLN A 392 -6.98 -20.53 2.35
CA GLN A 392 -8.01 -21.20 1.56
C GLN A 392 -8.90 -22.07 2.43
N GLU A 393 -8.32 -22.82 3.36
CA GLU A 393 -9.02 -23.62 4.36
C GLU A 393 -9.86 -22.72 5.28
N TRP A 394 -9.31 -21.59 5.71
CA TRP A 394 -10.06 -20.60 6.47
C TRP A 394 -11.25 -20.07 5.68
N LYS A 395 -11.06 -19.69 4.40
CA LYS A 395 -12.14 -19.22 3.53
C LYS A 395 -13.22 -20.28 3.34
N THR A 396 -12.84 -21.53 3.09
CA THR A 396 -13.77 -22.67 2.96
C THR A 396 -14.59 -22.87 4.23
N ARG A 397 -13.99 -22.73 5.42
CA ARG A 397 -14.72 -22.87 6.71
C ARG A 397 -15.70 -21.75 7.00
N ILE A 398 -15.42 -20.51 6.57
CA ILE A 398 -16.28 -19.35 6.89
C ILE A 398 -17.34 -19.06 5.82
N SER A 399 -17.22 -19.68 4.64
CA SER A 399 -18.19 -19.49 3.56
C SER A 399 -19.19 -20.64 3.57
N ILE A 400 -20.48 -20.31 3.57
CA ILE A 400 -21.56 -21.29 3.38
C ILE A 400 -21.57 -21.62 1.89
N ARG A 401 -20.93 -22.73 1.49
CA ARG A 401 -20.66 -23.04 0.07
C ARG A 401 -21.77 -23.79 -0.67
N SER A 402 -22.74 -24.41 0.01
CA SER A 402 -24.00 -24.89 -0.59
C SER A 402 -24.86 -25.66 0.43
N HIS A 403 -26.18 -25.70 0.20
CA HIS A 403 -27.02 -26.80 0.67
C HIS A 403 -26.68 -28.05 -0.18
N ASN A 404 -26.47 -29.19 0.47
CA ASN A 404 -26.19 -30.51 -0.13
C ASN A 404 -26.67 -30.66 -1.58
N THR A 405 -25.73 -30.72 -2.52
CA THR A 405 -25.89 -31.43 -3.78
C THR A 405 -24.53 -31.99 -4.19
N ASP A 406 -24.48 -33.32 -4.12
CA ASP A 406 -23.60 -34.31 -4.74
C ASP A 406 -22.08 -34.05 -4.88
N ASP A 407 -21.34 -34.97 -4.24
CA ASP A 407 -19.93 -35.29 -4.47
C ASP A 407 -19.67 -35.43 -5.97
N SER A 408 -19.00 -34.42 -6.53
CA SER A 408 -18.32 -34.56 -7.82
C SER A 408 -16.88 -34.98 -7.56
N THR A 409 -16.53 -36.18 -8.00
CA THR A 409 -15.17 -36.70 -8.03
C THR A 409 -14.22 -35.75 -8.76
N PRO A 410 -12.97 -35.55 -8.26
CA PRO A 410 -12.00 -34.68 -8.91
C PRO A 410 -11.62 -35.26 -10.28
N SER A 411 -11.80 -34.48 -11.34
CA SER A 411 -11.31 -34.83 -12.67
C SER A 411 -9.83 -34.50 -12.80
N ASP A 412 -9.03 -35.50 -13.20
CA ASP A 412 -7.59 -35.43 -13.50
C ASP A 412 -7.29 -34.63 -14.79
N SER A 413 -7.71 -33.37 -14.86
CA SER A 413 -7.11 -32.40 -15.78
C SER A 413 -6.19 -31.49 -14.97
N VAL A 414 -4.89 -31.52 -15.23
CA VAL A 414 -3.88 -30.66 -14.58
C VAL A 414 -4.05 -29.21 -15.06
N ALA A 415 -5.19 -28.60 -14.75
CA ALA A 415 -5.40 -27.17 -14.91
C ALA A 415 -4.78 -26.48 -13.69
N THR A 416 -3.73 -25.69 -13.91
CA THR A 416 -3.03 -24.98 -12.83
C THR A 416 -3.95 -23.90 -12.25
N ALA A 417 -4.39 -24.09 -11.01
CA ALA A 417 -5.19 -23.11 -10.28
C ALA A 417 -4.32 -21.94 -9.79
N LEU A 418 -4.80 -20.70 -9.94
CA LEU A 418 -4.13 -19.51 -9.42
C LEU A 418 -4.34 -19.34 -7.91
N THR A 419 -5.46 -19.84 -7.38
CA THR A 419 -5.93 -19.66 -6.01
C THR A 419 -4.90 -19.93 -4.89
N PRO A 420 -4.08 -21.00 -4.94
CA PRO A 420 -3.05 -21.27 -3.92
C PRO A 420 -1.97 -20.19 -3.80
N TYR A 421 -1.77 -19.40 -4.87
CA TYR A 421 -0.73 -18.37 -4.93
C TYR A 421 -1.28 -16.95 -4.74
N LEU A 422 -2.53 -16.82 -4.31
CA LEU A 422 -3.15 -15.53 -4.01
C LEU A 422 -3.34 -15.33 -2.51
N CYS A 423 -3.09 -14.11 -2.07
CA CYS A 423 -3.57 -13.66 -0.77
C CYS A 423 -5.10 -13.47 -0.80
N TYR A 424 -5.72 -13.46 0.39
CA TYR A 424 -7.17 -13.32 0.55
C TYR A 424 -7.75 -12.12 -0.22
N THR A 425 -7.12 -10.95 -0.12
CA THR A 425 -7.60 -9.73 -0.78
C THR A 425 -7.55 -9.83 -2.30
N CYS A 426 -6.49 -10.41 -2.87
CA CYS A 426 -6.37 -10.58 -4.31
C CYS A 426 -7.35 -11.64 -4.83
N HIS A 427 -7.53 -12.75 -4.10
CA HIS A 427 -8.56 -13.74 -4.41
C HIS A 427 -9.95 -13.08 -4.42
N THR A 428 -10.30 -12.36 -3.35
CA THR A 428 -11.56 -11.62 -3.23
C THR A 428 -11.71 -10.54 -4.31
N THR A 429 -10.62 -9.89 -4.74
CA THR A 429 -10.64 -8.91 -5.84
C THR A 429 -11.10 -9.55 -7.15
N LEU A 430 -10.72 -10.81 -7.40
CA LEU A 430 -11.13 -11.56 -8.59
C LEU A 430 -12.51 -12.22 -8.45
N THR A 431 -12.90 -12.67 -7.26
CA THR A 431 -14.10 -13.51 -7.08
C THR A 431 -15.28 -12.86 -6.33
N SER A 432 -15.11 -11.69 -5.71
CA SER A 432 -16.17 -11.05 -4.90
C SER A 432 -17.31 -10.53 -5.77
N ARG A 433 -18.36 -11.32 -5.94
CA ARG A 433 -19.53 -10.98 -6.75
C ARG A 433 -20.69 -10.47 -5.90
N SER A 434 -21.46 -9.56 -6.49
CA SER A 434 -22.78 -9.23 -5.98
C SER A 434 -23.76 -10.31 -6.45
N PRO A 435 -24.55 -10.94 -5.56
CA PRO A 435 -25.55 -11.94 -5.96
C PRO A 435 -26.70 -11.35 -6.81
N ARG A 436 -26.73 -10.03 -7.02
CA ARG A 436 -27.80 -9.32 -7.77
C ARG A 436 -27.48 -9.06 -9.24
N THR A 437 -26.29 -9.40 -9.71
CA THR A 437 -25.85 -9.17 -11.10
C THR A 437 -25.43 -10.48 -11.72
N ALA A 438 -26.36 -11.11 -12.45
CA ALA A 438 -26.07 -12.21 -13.35
C ALA A 438 -25.47 -11.61 -14.64
N GLN A 439 -24.14 -11.51 -14.70
CA GLN A 439 -23.41 -11.28 -15.95
C GLN A 439 -22.68 -12.56 -16.32
N ASP A 440 -22.65 -12.88 -17.61
CA ASP A 440 -21.79 -13.94 -18.14
C ASP A 440 -20.34 -13.62 -17.78
N ASN A 441 -19.70 -14.53 -17.05
CA ASN A 441 -18.34 -14.32 -16.58
C ASN A 441 -17.37 -14.44 -17.76
N PRO A 442 -16.41 -13.51 -17.91
CA PRO A 442 -15.42 -13.61 -18.95
C PRO A 442 -14.44 -14.74 -18.66
N THR A 443 -14.27 -15.62 -19.64
CA THR A 443 -13.17 -16.58 -19.69
C THR A 443 -11.94 -15.92 -20.33
N ASN A 444 -10.74 -16.42 -20.05
CA ASN A 444 -9.48 -15.93 -20.63
C ASN A 444 -9.26 -14.41 -20.40
N VAL A 445 -9.39 -13.98 -19.15
CA VAL A 445 -9.05 -12.62 -18.73
C VAL A 445 -7.53 -12.48 -18.67
N PRO A 446 -6.91 -11.54 -19.39
CA PRO A 446 -5.45 -11.40 -19.40
C PRO A 446 -4.94 -10.99 -18.02
N LEU A 447 -3.87 -11.63 -17.57
CA LEU A 447 -3.16 -11.27 -16.35
C LEU A 447 -1.99 -10.32 -16.66
N PRO A 448 -1.59 -9.46 -15.70
CA PRO A 448 -0.36 -8.69 -15.83
C PRO A 448 0.87 -9.59 -15.95
N MET A 449 1.90 -9.15 -16.68
CA MET A 449 3.08 -9.96 -17.04
C MET A 449 3.89 -10.45 -15.82
N TRP A 450 3.85 -9.77 -14.68
CA TRP A 450 4.55 -10.27 -13.48
C TRP A 450 3.85 -11.47 -12.84
N ALA A 451 2.55 -11.62 -13.06
CA ALA A 451 1.77 -12.70 -12.49
C ALA A 451 2.03 -14.04 -13.21
N THR A 452 2.70 -14.01 -14.38
CA THR A 452 3.00 -15.20 -15.20
C THR A 452 4.39 -15.77 -14.93
N SER A 453 5.37 -14.91 -14.64
CA SER A 453 6.80 -15.26 -14.55
C SER A 453 7.23 -16.10 -13.34
N THR A 454 6.44 -16.17 -12.28
CA THR A 454 6.79 -16.91 -11.07
C THR A 454 6.42 -18.39 -11.14
N HIS A 455 5.79 -18.83 -12.23
CA HIS A 455 5.40 -20.22 -12.42
C HIS A 455 6.58 -21.15 -12.75
N THR A 456 7.70 -20.66 -13.28
CA THR A 456 8.77 -21.55 -13.78
C THR A 456 9.81 -21.99 -12.75
N THR A 457 9.91 -21.35 -11.58
CA THR A 457 10.92 -21.71 -10.54
C THR A 457 10.44 -22.72 -9.50
N SER A 458 9.15 -23.08 -9.47
CA SER A 458 8.60 -24.05 -8.51
C SER A 458 8.36 -25.45 -9.09
N PHE A 459 8.69 -25.70 -10.36
CA PHE A 459 8.49 -27.01 -11.00
C PHE A 459 9.71 -27.94 -10.96
N THR A 460 10.79 -27.60 -10.26
CA THR A 460 11.94 -28.48 -10.08
C THR A 460 12.13 -28.92 -8.62
N SER A 461 11.81 -30.19 -8.42
CA SER A 461 12.15 -31.13 -7.34
C SER A 461 11.47 -30.99 -5.97
N ASP A 462 10.67 -32.01 -5.69
CA ASP A 462 10.66 -32.83 -4.47
C ASP A 462 10.51 -32.14 -3.10
N ALA A 463 9.28 -32.21 -2.60
CA ALA A 463 9.03 -32.56 -1.20
C ALA A 463 7.64 -33.21 -1.04
N LEU A 464 7.40 -34.33 -1.75
CA LEU A 464 6.43 -35.32 -1.29
C LEU A 464 7.04 -36.05 -0.08
N GLY A 465 6.96 -35.42 1.08
CA GLY A 465 7.18 -36.05 2.38
C GLY A 465 5.84 -36.40 3.00
N VAL A 466 5.19 -37.46 2.51
CA VAL A 466 4.04 -38.06 3.19
C VAL A 466 4.59 -38.73 4.46
N ASN A 467 4.52 -38.04 5.59
CA ASN A 467 4.52 -38.70 6.90
C ASN A 467 3.07 -38.90 7.31
N LYS A 468 2.60 -40.13 7.07
CA LYS A 468 1.54 -40.74 7.87
C LYS A 468 2.11 -40.99 9.26
N ASP A 469 1.56 -40.34 10.27
CA ASP A 469 1.13 -40.93 11.55
C ASP A 469 0.81 -39.82 12.58
N ASP A 470 -0.45 -39.84 13.00
CA ASP A 470 -1.07 -39.49 14.29
C ASP A 470 -0.62 -38.25 15.09
N ASP A 471 -1.48 -37.23 15.14
CA ASP A 471 -2.38 -37.03 16.29
C ASP A 471 -3.42 -35.94 15.95
N ILE A 472 -4.66 -36.35 15.70
CA ILE A 472 -5.80 -35.46 15.45
C ILE A 472 -6.35 -35.00 16.80
N GLU A 473 -6.01 -33.79 17.25
CA GLU A 473 -6.77 -33.12 18.32
C GLU A 473 -8.10 -32.60 17.76
N VAL A 474 -9.11 -33.47 17.77
CA VAL A 474 -10.51 -33.09 17.59
C VAL A 474 -10.96 -32.33 18.84
N PHE A 475 -11.14 -31.01 18.75
CA PHE A 475 -11.83 -30.24 19.77
C PHE A 475 -13.31 -30.65 19.82
N VAL A 476 -13.64 -31.63 20.65
CA VAL A 476 -15.02 -31.92 21.05
C VAL A 476 -15.39 -30.97 22.18
N GLY A 477 -16.25 -29.99 21.88
CA GLY A 477 -16.78 -29.07 22.89
C GLY A 477 -17.63 -29.82 23.91
N LYS A 478 -17.11 -29.99 25.13
CA LYS A 478 -17.89 -30.49 26.28
C LYS A 478 -18.60 -29.30 26.94
N ARG A 479 -19.91 -29.39 27.16
CA ARG A 479 -20.65 -28.39 27.95
C ARG A 479 -20.21 -28.48 29.41
N THR A 480 -19.51 -27.45 29.87
CA THR A 480 -19.09 -27.25 31.26
C THR A 480 -20.27 -26.69 32.07
N THR A 481 -20.51 -27.21 33.28
CA THR A 481 -21.61 -26.76 34.15
C THR A 481 -21.29 -25.41 34.81
N GLU A 482 -22.32 -24.70 35.26
CA GLU A 482 -22.20 -23.38 35.89
C GLU A 482 -21.29 -23.39 37.13
N GLU A 483 -21.34 -24.45 37.95
CA GLU A 483 -20.44 -24.66 39.09
C GLU A 483 -18.96 -24.78 38.70
N GLN A 484 -18.68 -25.43 37.56
CA GLN A 484 -17.31 -25.57 37.06
C GLN A 484 -16.78 -24.23 36.54
N MET A 485 -17.62 -23.42 35.89
CA MET A 485 -17.24 -22.05 35.50
C MET A 485 -17.03 -21.14 36.72
N HIS A 486 -17.88 -21.26 37.75
CA HIS A 486 -17.74 -20.49 38.98
C HIS A 486 -16.42 -20.80 39.71
N ASN A 487 -16.01 -22.06 39.77
CA ASN A 487 -14.72 -22.44 40.37
C ASN A 487 -13.49 -21.95 39.59
N ILE A 488 -13.58 -21.85 38.27
CA ILE A 488 -12.50 -21.30 37.43
C ILE A 488 -12.36 -19.79 37.64
N VAL A 489 -13.48 -19.09 37.85
CA VAL A 489 -13.50 -17.63 38.05
C VAL A 489 -13.17 -17.24 39.49
N LYS A 490 -13.42 -18.11 40.48
CA LYS A 490 -13.17 -17.86 41.91
C LYS A 490 -11.71 -17.52 42.23
N GLY A 491 -10.74 -18.01 41.46
CA GLY A 491 -9.32 -17.67 41.62
C GLY A 491 -8.92 -16.26 41.14
N PHE A 492 -9.85 -15.53 40.49
CA PHE A 492 -9.63 -14.19 39.94
C PHE A 492 -10.48 -13.11 40.63
N LEU A 493 -11.26 -13.49 41.63
CA LEU A 493 -12.02 -12.56 42.46
C LEU A 493 -11.20 -12.29 43.74
N LEU A 494 -11.13 -11.03 44.14
CA LEU A 494 -10.51 -10.63 45.40
C LEU A 494 -11.50 -10.87 46.54
N ASP A 495 -11.03 -11.39 47.67
CA ASP A 495 -11.84 -11.59 48.87
C ASP A 495 -12.49 -10.26 49.31
N GLU A 496 -13.75 -10.30 49.72
CA GLU A 496 -14.51 -9.14 50.21
C GLU A 496 -13.88 -8.47 51.44
#